data_AF-A0A7I8W757-F1
#
_entry.id   AF-A0A7I8W757-F1
#
_cell.length_a   1.000
_cell.length_b   1.000
_cell.length_c   1.000
_cell.angle_alpha   90.00
_cell.angle_beta   90.00
_cell.angle_gamma   90.00
#
_symmetry.space_group_name_H-M   'P 1'
#
loop_
_entity.id
_entity.type
_entity.pdbx_description
1 polymer ?
#
loop_
_entity_poly.entity_id
_entity_poly.type
_entity_poly.pdbx_seq_one_letter_code
_entity_poly.pdbx_strand_id
1 'polypeptide(L)'
;MGMDQKDMSEIGEDSKYFVKSTKTRGKGKVKKEKRTSSEAENHEIDLKKEKWEPENWKIHIKNIEKMRSEREAPVDTMGCDAVGDKKAEGHVYRYQVLISLMLSSQTKDQVNDAAMSKLKKHGCNIDNILKTEDDLLQELIYPVSFYRTKVKNIKKTTKILKDKFKGDVPDNLDDLLALPGIGPKMAFLILRSAWNKLEGIGVDTHVHRISNRLKWLQKPTKTPEQTRHGLEDWLPKEYWDTVNHLLVGFGQTICAPVRPKCSECLNKDICPSFEGLKSTKSVRKPKTRKISKEDKVEIKEETKEEINT
;
A
#
# COMPACT_ATOMS: atom_id res chain seq x y z
N MET A 1 1.59 2.33 -72.29
CA MET A 1 0.41 3.00 -72.89
C MET A 1 -0.40 3.60 -71.74
N GLY A 2 -0.60 4.94 -71.75
CA GLY A 2 -1.27 5.78 -70.72
C GLY A 2 -0.34 6.14 -69.53
N MET A 3 0.17 7.35 -69.25
CA MET A 3 -0.34 8.74 -69.29
C MET A 3 -1.68 8.93 -68.56
N ASP A 4 -1.93 9.92 -67.71
CA ASP A 4 -1.13 10.84 -66.87
C ASP A 4 -2.14 11.66 -66.00
N GLN A 5 -1.66 12.19 -64.86
CA GLN A 5 -2.01 13.46 -64.18
C GLN A 5 -3.42 13.89 -63.71
N LYS A 6 -3.44 14.39 -62.46
CA LYS A 6 -3.92 15.71 -61.93
C LYS A 6 -4.65 15.55 -60.59
N ASP A 7 -4.55 16.39 -59.57
CA ASP A 7 -3.70 17.49 -59.08
C ASP A 7 -4.29 17.73 -57.64
N MET A 8 -3.54 17.75 -56.54
CA MET A 8 -2.79 18.88 -55.96
C MET A 8 -3.68 19.97 -55.29
N SER A 9 -3.74 19.97 -53.95
CA SER A 9 -3.60 21.15 -53.05
C SER A 9 -3.98 20.79 -51.59
N GLU A 10 -3.03 20.93 -50.64
CA GLU A 10 -3.02 21.93 -49.54
C GLU A 10 -3.93 21.52 -48.35
N ILE A 11 -3.52 21.50 -47.08
CA ILE A 11 -2.84 22.54 -46.27
C ILE A 11 -2.08 21.83 -45.14
N GLY A 12 -0.83 22.20 -44.93
CA GLY A 12 -0.01 21.84 -43.77
C GLY A 12 0.60 23.08 -43.14
N GLU A 13 0.22 23.36 -41.90
CA GLU A 13 0.70 24.40 -40.98
C GLU A 13 0.41 23.84 -39.56
N ASP A 14 1.21 23.95 -38.51
CA ASP A 14 2.53 24.54 -38.32
C ASP A 14 3.05 24.16 -36.90
N SER A 15 4.39 24.09 -36.73
CA SER A 15 5.17 24.63 -35.59
C SER A 15 4.91 24.16 -34.12
N LYS A 16 5.84 23.90 -33.19
CA LYS A 16 7.31 24.06 -32.93
C LYS A 16 7.55 23.33 -31.57
N TYR A 17 8.72 22.84 -31.16
CA TYR A 17 9.97 23.55 -30.89
C TYR A 17 11.18 22.59 -30.78
N PHE A 18 12.28 23.07 -31.35
CA PHE A 18 13.63 22.50 -31.39
C PHE A 18 14.49 23.06 -30.25
N VAL A 19 15.39 22.25 -29.66
CA VAL A 19 16.52 22.71 -28.83
C VAL A 19 17.79 22.59 -29.67
N LYS A 20 18.52 23.70 -29.87
CA LYS A 20 19.87 23.72 -30.44
C LYS A 20 20.89 24.13 -29.38
N SER A 21 21.93 23.32 -29.24
CA SER A 21 23.18 23.66 -28.58
C SER A 21 24.09 24.38 -29.57
N THR A 22 24.78 25.43 -29.15
CA THR A 22 26.03 25.88 -29.77
C THR A 22 26.99 26.47 -28.74
N LYS A 23 28.23 25.99 -28.78
CA LYS A 23 29.43 26.59 -28.17
C LYS A 23 29.84 27.83 -28.95
N THR A 24 30.23 28.89 -28.27
CA THR A 24 31.16 29.91 -28.80
C THR A 24 32.18 30.33 -27.75
N ARG A 25 33.40 30.53 -28.23
CA ARG A 25 34.64 30.78 -27.48
C ARG A 25 34.92 32.29 -27.57
N GLY A 26 34.94 33.00 -26.44
CA GLY A 26 35.27 34.42 -26.37
C GLY A 26 36.30 34.67 -25.26
N LYS A 27 37.48 35.17 -25.63
CA LYS A 27 38.54 35.62 -24.72
C LYS A 27 38.10 36.93 -24.07
N GLY A 28 38.01 36.96 -22.73
CA GLY A 28 37.77 38.16 -21.93
C GLY A 28 38.63 38.13 -20.67
N LYS A 29 39.35 39.22 -20.41
CA LYS A 29 40.43 39.38 -19.43
C LYS A 29 39.97 39.15 -17.98
N VAL A 30 40.84 38.50 -17.21
CA VAL A 30 40.80 38.31 -15.75
C VAL A 30 40.88 39.67 -15.03
N LYS A 31 39.90 39.96 -14.16
CA LYS A 31 40.04 40.90 -13.04
C LYS A 31 40.00 40.08 -11.74
N LYS A 32 41.14 40.06 -11.04
CA LYS A 32 41.28 39.51 -9.69
C LYS A 32 40.72 40.53 -8.71
N GLU A 33 39.54 40.27 -8.16
CA GLU A 33 39.08 40.95 -6.94
C GLU A 33 39.39 40.06 -5.73
N LYS A 34 40.10 40.65 -4.76
CA LYS A 34 40.52 40.01 -3.51
C LYS A 34 39.28 39.72 -2.67
N ARG A 35 39.03 38.43 -2.39
CA ARG A 35 38.15 38.01 -1.29
C ARG A 35 38.77 38.44 0.03
N THR A 36 38.06 39.29 0.77
CA THR A 36 38.37 39.63 2.16
C THR A 36 38.01 38.44 3.06
N SER A 37 38.84 38.22 4.09
CA SER A 37 38.84 37.07 5.00
C SER A 37 37.65 36.99 5.97
N SER A 38 36.53 37.65 5.67
CA SER A 38 35.36 37.75 6.55
C SER A 38 34.12 36.99 6.05
N GLU A 39 34.18 36.37 4.86
CA GLU A 39 33.08 35.57 4.30
C GLU A 39 33.29 34.05 4.48
N ALA A 40 34.47 33.63 4.94
CA ALA A 40 34.82 32.21 5.11
C ALA A 40 34.31 31.61 6.43
N GLU A 41 33.87 32.41 7.40
CA GLU A 41 33.38 31.93 8.69
C GLU A 41 31.85 31.73 8.73
N ASN A 42 31.13 32.11 7.67
CA ASN A 42 29.67 31.92 7.58
C ASN A 42 29.24 30.71 6.73
N HIS A 43 30.18 29.85 6.34
CA HIS A 43 29.90 28.65 5.53
C HIS A 43 30.09 27.33 6.30
N GLU A 44 30.20 27.38 7.62
CA GLU A 44 30.35 26.21 8.49
C GLU A 44 29.26 26.13 9.58
N ILE A 45 28.08 26.65 9.26
CA ILE A 45 26.83 26.29 9.95
C ILE A 45 25.82 25.90 8.87
N ASP A 46 26.14 24.85 8.10
CA ASP A 46 25.09 24.08 7.44
C ASP A 46 24.35 23.34 8.55
N LEU A 47 23.32 24.02 9.06
CA LEU A 47 22.38 23.50 10.04
C LEU A 47 21.93 22.13 9.55
N LYS A 48 22.45 21.07 10.18
CA LYS A 48 21.83 19.75 10.18
C LYS A 48 20.40 19.96 10.62
N LYS A 49 19.47 20.16 9.67
CA LYS A 49 18.05 20.14 9.96
C LYS A 49 17.81 18.75 10.54
N GLU A 50 17.55 18.68 11.83
CA GLU A 50 17.09 17.46 12.47
C GLU A 50 15.91 16.96 11.65
N LYS A 51 16.12 15.82 11.00
CA LYS A 51 15.10 15.14 10.22
C LYS A 51 14.01 14.78 11.22
N TRP A 52 12.82 15.37 11.08
CA TRP A 52 11.71 15.08 11.99
C TRP A 52 11.48 13.58 12.04
N GLU A 53 11.40 13.01 13.24
CA GLU A 53 11.00 11.61 13.45
C GLU A 53 9.92 11.53 14.54
N PRO A 54 8.98 10.56 14.45
CA PRO A 54 7.93 10.41 15.45
C PRO A 54 8.52 9.99 16.79
N GLU A 55 7.96 10.50 17.88
CA GLU A 55 8.34 10.05 19.22
C GLU A 55 8.15 8.54 19.37
N ASN A 56 9.08 7.88 20.06
CA ASN A 56 9.04 6.45 20.38
C ASN A 56 8.99 5.51 19.17
N TRP A 57 9.21 5.95 17.91
CA TRP A 57 9.08 5.10 16.72
C TRP A 57 9.95 3.82 16.78
N LYS A 58 11.17 3.92 17.30
CA LYS A 58 12.08 2.77 17.46
C LYS A 58 11.52 1.76 18.46
N ILE A 59 10.94 2.25 19.56
CA ILE A 59 10.31 1.41 20.59
C ILE A 59 9.05 0.78 20.00
N HIS A 60 8.26 1.54 19.24
CA HIS A 60 7.08 1.04 18.53
C HIS A 60 7.43 -0.16 17.64
N ILE A 61 8.44 -0.03 16.78
CA ILE A 61 8.90 -1.11 15.90
C ILE A 61 9.37 -2.32 16.72
N LYS A 62 10.29 -2.14 17.67
CA LYS A 62 10.80 -3.24 18.52
C LYS A 62 9.69 -4.01 19.23
N ASN A 63 8.72 -3.29 19.77
CA ASN A 63 7.57 -3.91 20.43
C ASN A 63 6.67 -4.67 19.44
N ILE A 64 6.48 -4.14 18.24
CA ILE A 64 5.73 -4.84 17.18
C ILE A 64 6.47 -6.10 16.75
N GLU A 65 7.78 -6.03 16.51
CA GLU A 65 8.64 -7.17 16.18
C GLU A 65 8.55 -8.25 17.26
N LYS A 66 8.66 -7.87 18.54
CA LYS A 66 8.50 -8.81 19.65
C LYS A 66 7.12 -9.49 19.64
N MET A 67 6.04 -8.71 19.52
CA MET A 67 4.69 -9.28 19.44
C MET A 67 4.49 -10.19 18.23
N ARG A 68 5.22 -9.96 17.13
CA ARG A 68 5.15 -10.76 15.90
C ARG A 68 5.99 -12.02 15.98
N SER A 69 7.11 -12.01 16.73
CA SER A 69 7.91 -13.21 16.99
C SER A 69 7.13 -14.29 17.75
N GLU A 70 6.09 -13.91 18.49
CA GLU A 70 5.26 -14.80 19.30
C GLU A 70 3.91 -15.14 18.62
N ARG A 71 3.60 -14.53 17.47
CA ARG A 71 2.28 -14.66 16.82
C ARG A 71 2.41 -14.74 15.30
N GLU A 72 2.05 -15.89 14.75
CA GLU A 72 1.89 -16.06 13.32
C GLU A 72 0.65 -15.29 12.81
N ALA A 73 0.77 -14.67 11.63
CA ALA A 73 -0.30 -14.00 10.91
C ALA A 73 -0.39 -14.56 9.49
N PRO A 74 -1.57 -14.44 8.84
CA PRO A 74 -1.76 -14.90 7.47
C PRO A 74 -0.70 -14.41 6.46
N VAL A 75 -0.20 -13.18 6.61
CA VAL A 75 0.82 -12.63 5.72
C VAL A 75 2.16 -13.39 5.78
N ASP A 76 2.48 -14.06 6.90
CA ASP A 76 3.75 -14.77 7.10
C ASP A 76 3.89 -15.98 6.19
N THR A 77 2.79 -16.68 5.94
CA THR A 77 2.76 -17.89 5.13
C THR A 77 2.14 -17.68 3.76
N MET A 78 1.18 -16.75 3.66
CA MET A 78 0.33 -16.54 2.48
C MET A 78 0.42 -15.12 1.90
N GLY A 79 1.47 -14.37 2.25
CA GLY A 79 1.70 -13.02 1.72
C GLY A 79 1.80 -13.00 0.20
N CYS A 80 1.02 -12.13 -0.44
CA CYS A 80 0.85 -12.11 -1.90
C CYS A 80 2.17 -11.92 -2.69
N ASP A 81 3.15 -11.27 -2.09
CA ASP A 81 4.49 -11.01 -2.62
C ASP A 81 5.41 -12.24 -2.64
N ALA A 82 5.09 -13.29 -1.86
CA ALA A 82 5.91 -14.49 -1.74
C ALA A 82 5.34 -15.74 -2.47
N VAL A 83 4.19 -15.62 -3.15
CA VAL A 83 3.44 -16.76 -3.72
C VAL A 83 4.04 -17.33 -5.01
N GLY A 84 4.94 -16.60 -5.67
CA GLY A 84 5.59 -17.04 -6.91
C GLY A 84 6.40 -18.34 -6.74
N ASP A 85 6.34 -19.22 -7.74
CA ASP A 85 7.15 -20.44 -7.77
C ASP A 85 8.62 -20.08 -8.06
N LYS A 86 9.45 -20.14 -7.03
CA LYS A 86 10.88 -19.83 -7.10
C LYS A 86 11.68 -20.77 -8.01
N LYS A 87 11.10 -21.91 -8.41
CA LYS A 87 11.71 -22.85 -9.36
C LYS A 87 11.33 -22.58 -10.81
N ALA A 88 10.35 -21.71 -11.06
CA ALA A 88 9.94 -21.34 -12.41
C ALA A 88 10.97 -20.43 -13.07
N GLU A 89 10.90 -20.33 -14.41
CA GLU A 89 11.66 -19.34 -15.15
C GLU A 89 11.37 -17.92 -14.66
N GLY A 90 12.37 -17.03 -14.74
CA GLY A 90 12.28 -15.69 -14.13
C GLY A 90 11.05 -14.90 -14.57
N HIS A 91 10.72 -14.88 -15.86
CA HIS A 91 9.55 -14.16 -16.37
C HIS A 91 8.22 -14.79 -15.89
N VAL A 92 8.16 -16.11 -15.74
CA VAL A 92 7.00 -16.82 -15.17
C VAL A 92 6.84 -16.50 -13.69
N TYR A 93 7.92 -16.53 -12.91
CA TYR A 93 7.90 -16.15 -11.50
C TYR A 93 7.38 -14.72 -11.31
N ARG A 94 7.91 -13.76 -12.08
CA ARG A 94 7.47 -12.36 -12.01
C ARG A 94 6.01 -12.19 -12.41
N TYR A 95 5.56 -12.90 -13.45
CA TYR A 95 4.16 -12.90 -13.84
C TYR A 95 3.26 -13.46 -12.73
N GLN A 96 3.66 -14.53 -12.04
CA GLN A 96 2.91 -15.07 -10.90
C GLN A 96 2.83 -14.07 -9.73
N VAL A 97 3.92 -13.35 -9.43
CA VAL A 97 3.93 -12.26 -8.43
C VAL A 97 2.95 -11.16 -8.83
N LEU A 98 2.95 -10.73 -10.09
CA LEU A 98 2.01 -9.74 -10.62
C LEU A 98 0.55 -10.20 -10.44
N ILE A 99 0.21 -11.43 -10.87
CA ILE A 99 -1.15 -11.95 -10.75
C ILE A 99 -1.59 -12.05 -9.29
N SER A 100 -0.72 -12.55 -8.40
CA SER A 100 -0.99 -12.61 -6.95
C SER A 100 -1.29 -11.22 -6.38
N LEU A 101 -0.54 -10.20 -6.76
CA LEU A 101 -0.78 -8.83 -6.31
C LEU A 101 -2.09 -8.25 -6.87
N MET A 102 -2.43 -8.52 -8.12
CA MET A 102 -3.74 -8.15 -8.69
C MET A 102 -4.90 -8.80 -7.96
N LEU A 103 -4.75 -10.06 -7.56
CA LEU A 103 -5.76 -10.82 -6.80
C LEU A 103 -5.86 -10.37 -5.34
N SER A 104 -4.77 -9.90 -4.73
CA SER A 104 -4.72 -9.48 -3.31
C SER A 104 -5.63 -8.28 -2.98
N SER A 105 -5.94 -7.42 -3.95
CA SER A 105 -6.72 -6.21 -3.70
C SER A 105 -8.09 -6.54 -3.09
N GLN A 106 -8.32 -6.05 -1.87
CA GLN A 106 -9.55 -6.29 -1.11
C GLN A 106 -9.89 -7.79 -0.98
N THR A 107 -8.89 -8.66 -0.87
CA THR A 107 -9.06 -10.10 -0.73
C THR A 107 -8.15 -10.59 0.38
N LYS A 108 -8.63 -11.53 1.21
CA LYS A 108 -7.83 -12.10 2.30
C LYS A 108 -6.69 -12.93 1.73
N ASP A 109 -5.54 -12.93 2.42
CA ASP A 109 -4.33 -13.64 1.99
C ASP A 109 -4.59 -15.13 1.70
N GLN A 110 -5.35 -15.83 2.56
CA GLN A 110 -5.66 -17.25 2.34
C GLN A 110 -6.51 -17.51 1.09
N VAL A 111 -7.41 -16.57 0.74
CA VAL A 111 -8.24 -16.69 -0.48
C VAL A 111 -7.39 -16.43 -1.72
N ASN A 112 -6.47 -15.46 -1.64
CA ASN A 112 -5.50 -15.19 -2.70
C ASN A 112 -4.57 -16.39 -2.93
N ASP A 113 -3.96 -16.93 -1.86
CA ASP A 113 -3.06 -18.07 -1.96
C ASP A 113 -3.74 -19.31 -2.55
N ALA A 114 -4.97 -19.63 -2.11
CA ALA A 114 -5.74 -20.73 -2.65
C ALA A 114 -6.04 -20.56 -4.16
N ALA A 115 -6.37 -19.34 -4.59
CA ALA A 115 -6.58 -19.02 -6.01
C ALA A 115 -5.28 -19.13 -6.81
N MET A 116 -4.17 -18.62 -6.29
CA MET A 116 -2.85 -18.73 -6.92
C MET A 116 -2.37 -20.18 -7.02
N SER A 117 -2.65 -21.01 -6.02
CA SER A 117 -2.38 -22.44 -6.06
C SER A 117 -3.13 -23.14 -7.19
N LYS A 118 -4.41 -22.79 -7.42
CA LYS A 118 -5.19 -23.29 -8.56
C LYS A 118 -4.63 -22.79 -9.89
N LEU A 119 -4.31 -21.50 -10.01
CA LEU A 119 -3.71 -20.92 -11.22
C LEU A 119 -2.35 -21.53 -11.56
N LYS A 120 -1.48 -21.76 -10.58
CA LYS A 120 -0.17 -22.39 -10.79
C LYS A 120 -0.33 -23.81 -11.32
N LYS A 121 -1.24 -24.61 -10.74
CA LYS A 121 -1.57 -25.96 -11.25
C LYS A 121 -2.13 -25.94 -12.68
N HIS A 122 -2.90 -24.91 -13.03
CA HIS A 122 -3.41 -24.70 -14.39
C HIS A 122 -2.34 -24.21 -15.39
N GLY A 123 -1.21 -23.70 -14.90
CA GLY A 123 -0.16 -23.07 -15.72
C GLY A 123 -0.26 -21.54 -15.72
N CYS A 124 0.18 -20.90 -14.64
CA CYS A 124 0.13 -19.45 -14.51
C CYS A 124 1.30 -18.79 -15.28
N ASN A 125 1.17 -18.71 -16.61
CA ASN A 125 2.07 -17.99 -17.52
C ASN A 125 1.26 -17.23 -18.58
N ILE A 126 1.90 -16.29 -19.28
CA ILE A 126 1.24 -15.37 -20.21
C ILE A 126 0.49 -16.12 -21.32
N ASP A 127 1.11 -17.10 -21.96
CA ASP A 127 0.52 -17.80 -23.09
C ASP A 127 -0.70 -18.62 -22.69
N ASN A 128 -0.62 -19.31 -21.56
CA ASN A 128 -1.73 -20.13 -21.07
C ASN A 128 -2.89 -19.27 -20.57
N ILE A 129 -2.63 -18.18 -19.83
CA ILE A 129 -3.69 -17.27 -19.36
C ILE A 129 -4.39 -16.58 -20.53
N LEU A 130 -3.69 -16.23 -21.60
CA LEU A 130 -4.32 -15.67 -22.81
C LEU A 130 -5.23 -16.67 -23.52
N LYS A 131 -4.86 -17.96 -23.54
CA LYS A 131 -5.66 -19.04 -24.12
C LYS A 131 -6.82 -19.52 -23.23
N THR A 132 -6.76 -19.23 -21.94
CA THR A 132 -7.80 -19.65 -20.98
C THR A 132 -9.05 -18.80 -21.15
N GLU A 133 -10.21 -19.44 -21.32
CA GLU A 133 -11.51 -18.77 -21.41
C GLU A 133 -11.85 -18.00 -20.13
N ASP A 134 -12.56 -16.88 -20.27
CA ASP A 134 -12.86 -15.98 -19.15
C ASP A 134 -13.67 -16.67 -18.05
N ASP A 135 -14.57 -17.60 -18.39
CA ASP A 135 -15.38 -18.34 -17.41
C ASP A 135 -14.54 -19.33 -16.58
N LEU A 136 -13.65 -20.08 -17.24
CA LEU A 136 -12.71 -20.95 -16.54
C LEU A 136 -11.76 -20.14 -15.65
N LEU A 137 -11.27 -18.99 -16.13
CA LEU A 137 -10.41 -18.14 -15.32
C LEU A 137 -11.14 -17.57 -14.09
N GLN A 138 -12.43 -17.23 -14.23
CA GLN A 138 -13.29 -16.83 -13.12
C GLN A 138 -13.43 -17.95 -12.08
N GLU A 139 -13.65 -19.19 -12.52
CA GLU A 139 -13.75 -20.37 -11.64
C GLU A 139 -12.46 -20.63 -10.87
N LEU A 140 -11.31 -20.55 -11.56
CA LEU A 140 -10.00 -20.76 -10.95
C LEU A 140 -9.75 -19.78 -9.80
N ILE A 141 -10.11 -18.52 -9.97
CA ILE A 141 -9.86 -17.47 -8.97
C ILE A 141 -11.02 -17.26 -7.98
N TYR A 142 -12.17 -17.91 -8.16
CA TYR A 142 -13.26 -17.83 -7.16
C TYR A 142 -12.80 -18.45 -5.81
N PRO A 143 -13.11 -17.85 -4.64
CA PRO A 143 -14.00 -16.71 -4.39
C PRO A 143 -13.28 -15.35 -4.19
N VAL A 144 -12.18 -15.07 -4.90
CA VAL A 144 -11.50 -13.77 -4.83
C VAL A 144 -12.50 -12.62 -5.04
N SER A 145 -12.42 -11.58 -4.21
CA SER A 145 -13.36 -10.46 -4.29
C SER A 145 -13.20 -9.73 -5.61
N PHE A 146 -14.31 -9.33 -6.23
CA PHE A 146 -14.35 -8.69 -7.56
C PHE A 146 -13.72 -9.54 -8.68
N TYR A 147 -13.75 -10.87 -8.57
CA TYR A 147 -13.12 -11.79 -9.53
C TYR A 147 -13.47 -11.50 -11.00
N ARG A 148 -14.74 -11.17 -11.31
CA ARG A 148 -15.16 -10.82 -12.68
C ARG A 148 -14.39 -9.64 -13.27
N THR A 149 -14.22 -8.57 -12.49
CA THR A 149 -13.45 -7.40 -12.90
C THR A 149 -11.96 -7.72 -12.95
N LYS A 150 -11.46 -8.52 -12.00
CA LYS A 150 -10.06 -8.96 -11.96
C LYS A 150 -9.69 -9.81 -13.18
N VAL A 151 -10.55 -10.73 -13.65
CA VAL A 151 -10.33 -11.49 -14.88
C VAL A 151 -10.13 -10.56 -16.08
N LYS A 152 -11.01 -9.56 -16.25
CA LYS A 152 -10.87 -8.57 -17.33
C LYS A 152 -9.52 -7.82 -17.25
N ASN A 153 -9.12 -7.40 -16.06
CA ASN A 153 -7.84 -6.71 -15.86
C ASN A 153 -6.65 -7.64 -16.10
N ILE A 154 -6.71 -8.89 -15.64
CA ILE A 154 -5.69 -9.91 -15.85
C ILE A 154 -5.49 -10.15 -17.35
N LYS A 155 -6.55 -10.41 -18.11
CA LYS A 155 -6.46 -10.67 -19.56
C LYS A 155 -5.89 -9.46 -20.31
N LYS A 156 -6.37 -8.24 -20.01
CA LYS A 156 -5.85 -7.00 -20.60
C LYS A 156 -4.37 -6.78 -20.27
N THR A 157 -3.99 -6.92 -19.01
CA THR A 157 -2.61 -6.79 -18.55
C THR A 157 -1.72 -7.81 -19.25
N THR A 158 -2.12 -9.08 -19.25
CA THR A 158 -1.38 -10.18 -19.89
C THR A 158 -1.17 -9.94 -21.39
N LYS A 159 -2.18 -9.39 -22.08
CA LYS A 159 -2.08 -9.01 -23.49
C LYS A 159 -1.07 -7.87 -23.70
N ILE A 160 -1.11 -6.83 -22.85
CA ILE A 160 -0.14 -5.73 -22.87
C ILE A 160 1.29 -6.26 -22.66
N LEU A 161 1.50 -7.17 -21.69
CA LEU A 161 2.81 -7.76 -21.44
C LEU A 161 3.34 -8.51 -22.66
N LYS A 162 2.48 -9.32 -23.30
CA LYS A 162 2.84 -10.05 -24.52
C LYS A 162 3.23 -9.11 -25.66
N ASP A 163 2.44 -8.05 -25.88
CA ASP A 163 2.58 -7.20 -27.05
C ASP A 163 3.67 -6.13 -26.92
N LYS A 164 3.83 -5.55 -25.72
CA LYS A 164 4.74 -4.41 -25.49
C LYS A 164 5.99 -4.75 -24.70
N PHE A 165 5.93 -5.76 -23.85
CA PHE A 165 7.00 -6.10 -22.90
C PHE A 165 7.61 -7.48 -23.17
N LYS A 166 7.47 -8.00 -24.41
CA LYS A 166 8.05 -9.26 -24.86
C LYS A 166 7.71 -10.45 -23.96
N GLY A 167 6.53 -10.43 -23.33
CA GLY A 167 6.09 -11.49 -22.44
C GLY A 167 6.69 -11.44 -21.03
N ASP A 168 7.12 -10.28 -20.56
CA ASP A 168 7.65 -10.10 -19.20
C ASP A 168 6.96 -8.93 -18.48
N VAL A 169 7.09 -8.88 -17.16
CA VAL A 169 6.58 -7.80 -16.32
C VAL A 169 7.53 -6.59 -16.41
N PRO A 170 7.07 -5.34 -16.53
CA PRO A 170 7.97 -4.19 -16.55
C PRO A 170 8.76 -4.05 -15.24
N ASP A 171 9.95 -3.47 -15.31
CA ASP A 171 10.89 -3.33 -14.20
C ASP A 171 11.06 -1.88 -13.71
N ASN A 172 10.13 -1.00 -14.09
CA ASN A 172 10.06 0.40 -13.70
C ASN A 172 8.63 0.79 -13.28
N LEU A 173 8.53 1.87 -12.49
CA LEU A 173 7.28 2.29 -11.85
C LEU A 173 6.22 2.77 -12.85
N ASP A 174 6.61 3.60 -13.83
CA ASP A 174 5.69 4.24 -14.76
C ASP A 174 4.97 3.20 -15.63
N ASP A 175 5.70 2.22 -16.15
CA ASP A 175 5.12 1.14 -16.95
C ASP A 175 4.21 0.24 -16.13
N LEU A 176 4.57 -0.05 -14.86
CA LEU A 176 3.71 -0.83 -13.96
C LEU A 176 2.41 -0.10 -13.64
N LEU A 177 2.47 1.21 -13.39
CA LEU A 177 1.28 2.04 -13.11
C LEU A 177 0.38 2.21 -14.35
N ALA A 178 0.92 2.05 -15.55
CA ALA A 178 0.14 2.04 -16.79
C ALA A 178 -0.67 0.73 -16.98
N LEU A 179 -0.39 -0.33 -16.22
CA LEU A 179 -1.11 -1.60 -16.34
C LEU A 179 -2.51 -1.54 -15.68
N PRO A 180 -3.55 -2.12 -16.31
CA PRO A 180 -4.91 -2.10 -15.78
C PRO A 180 -5.03 -2.74 -14.39
N GLY A 181 -5.49 -1.95 -13.42
CA GLY A 181 -5.74 -2.43 -12.05
C GLY A 181 -4.50 -2.48 -11.16
N ILE A 182 -3.34 -2.03 -11.64
CA ILE A 182 -2.14 -1.86 -10.82
C ILE A 182 -2.12 -0.44 -10.25
N GLY A 183 -2.05 -0.35 -8.93
CA GLY A 183 -1.85 0.91 -8.21
C GLY A 183 -0.46 0.99 -7.58
N PRO A 184 -0.09 2.15 -7.00
CA PRO A 184 1.24 2.39 -6.42
C PRO A 184 1.73 1.31 -5.46
N LYS A 185 0.92 0.88 -4.49
CA LYS A 185 1.26 -0.23 -3.57
C LYS A 185 1.74 -1.47 -4.34
N MET A 186 0.96 -1.90 -5.33
CA MET A 186 1.27 -3.10 -6.10
C MET A 186 2.56 -2.90 -6.89
N ALA A 187 2.73 -1.75 -7.53
CA ALA A 187 3.92 -1.47 -8.32
C ALA A 187 5.21 -1.54 -7.47
N PHE A 188 5.23 -0.92 -6.28
CA PHE A 188 6.39 -1.02 -5.37
C PHE A 188 6.65 -2.46 -4.90
N LEU A 189 5.60 -3.21 -4.58
CA LEU A 189 5.75 -4.61 -4.18
C LEU A 189 6.22 -5.51 -5.33
N ILE A 190 5.79 -5.24 -6.58
CA ILE A 190 6.30 -5.92 -7.78
C ILE A 190 7.78 -5.62 -7.95
N LEU A 191 8.19 -4.35 -7.96
CA LEU A 191 9.59 -3.95 -8.10
C LEU A 191 10.47 -4.62 -7.04
N ARG A 192 9.98 -4.67 -5.80
CA ARG A 192 10.72 -5.36 -4.72
C ARG A 192 10.80 -6.87 -4.94
N SER A 193 9.68 -7.54 -5.14
CA SER A 193 9.59 -9.01 -5.06
C SER A 193 9.95 -9.72 -6.36
N ALA A 194 9.68 -9.07 -7.49
CA ALA A 194 9.90 -9.57 -8.85
C ALA A 194 11.30 -9.17 -9.38
N TRP A 195 11.80 -8.00 -8.95
CA TRP A 195 13.01 -7.39 -9.51
C TRP A 195 14.10 -7.06 -8.47
N ASN A 196 13.85 -7.30 -7.18
CA ASN A 196 14.78 -6.96 -6.09
C ASN A 196 15.12 -5.45 -6.05
N LYS A 197 14.23 -4.58 -6.54
CA LYS A 197 14.40 -3.12 -6.57
C LYS A 197 13.56 -2.46 -5.46
N LEU A 198 14.23 -1.86 -4.47
CA LEU A 198 13.58 -1.15 -3.37
C LEU A 198 13.41 0.34 -3.72
N GLU A 199 12.37 0.65 -4.49
CA GLU A 199 12.10 2.00 -5.00
C GLU A 199 11.16 2.82 -4.10
N GLY A 200 10.46 2.19 -3.15
CA GLY A 200 9.52 2.87 -2.26
C GLY A 200 8.77 1.93 -1.34
N ILE A 201 8.00 2.50 -0.42
CA ILE A 201 7.22 1.74 0.57
C ILE A 201 5.85 1.38 -0.03
N GLY A 202 5.55 0.08 -0.11
CA GLY A 202 4.19 -0.36 -0.44
C GLY A 202 3.22 -0.06 0.72
N VAL A 203 2.38 0.97 0.60
CA VAL A 203 1.41 1.33 1.66
C VAL A 203 0.03 0.76 1.34
N ASP A 204 -0.50 -0.06 2.25
CA ASP A 204 -1.87 -0.55 2.19
C ASP A 204 -2.73 -0.05 3.35
N THR A 205 -3.91 -0.61 3.52
CA THR A 205 -4.86 -0.20 4.57
C THR A 205 -4.35 -0.50 5.99
N HIS A 206 -3.44 -1.46 6.17
CA HIS A 206 -2.82 -1.75 7.46
C HIS A 206 -1.76 -0.70 7.76
N VAL A 207 -0.80 -0.51 6.86
CA VAL A 207 0.27 0.48 6.99
C VAL A 207 -0.33 1.88 7.18
N HIS A 208 -1.26 2.28 6.31
CA HIS A 208 -1.96 3.56 6.39
C HIS A 208 -2.63 3.78 7.75
N ARG A 209 -3.44 2.82 8.21
CA ARG A 209 -4.17 2.92 9.48
C ARG A 209 -3.22 2.98 10.67
N ILE A 210 -2.23 2.09 10.72
CA ILE A 210 -1.35 1.93 11.88
C ILE A 210 -0.41 3.13 11.99
N SER A 211 0.16 3.60 10.88
CA SER A 211 0.99 4.81 10.87
C SER A 211 0.22 6.03 11.37
N ASN A 212 -1.05 6.20 10.98
CA ASN A 212 -1.89 7.27 11.54
C ASN A 212 -2.19 7.06 13.04
N ARG A 213 -2.48 5.84 13.50
CA ARG A 213 -2.74 5.54 14.94
C ARG A 213 -1.52 5.81 15.82
N LEU A 214 -0.32 5.47 15.33
CA LEU A 214 0.94 5.68 16.03
C LEU A 214 1.49 7.11 15.86
N LYS A 215 0.79 7.99 15.12
CA LYS A 215 1.26 9.33 14.73
C LYS A 215 2.65 9.31 14.10
N TRP A 216 2.90 8.32 13.25
CA TRP A 216 4.13 8.21 12.44
C TRP A 216 4.19 9.21 11.28
N LEU A 217 3.31 10.20 11.26
CA LEU A 217 3.15 11.17 10.18
C LEU A 217 3.01 12.55 10.83
N GLN A 218 3.72 13.56 10.30
CA GLN A 218 3.68 14.93 10.82
C GLN A 218 2.26 15.48 10.93
N LYS A 219 1.41 15.10 9.96
CA LYS A 219 0.00 15.42 9.92
C LYS A 219 -0.79 14.15 9.59
N PRO A 220 -2.04 14.01 10.10
CA PRO A 220 -2.92 12.93 9.68
C PRO A 220 -3.09 12.92 8.16
N THR A 221 -3.00 11.74 7.57
CA THR A 221 -3.12 11.55 6.12
C THR A 221 -4.44 10.91 5.77
N LYS A 222 -4.95 11.19 4.57
CA LYS A 222 -6.24 10.67 4.08
C LYS A 222 -6.09 9.56 3.06
N THR A 223 -4.92 9.45 2.44
CA THR A 223 -4.66 8.46 1.38
C THR A 223 -3.40 7.64 1.67
N PRO A 224 -3.31 6.39 1.17
CA PRO A 224 -2.10 5.59 1.25
C PRO A 224 -0.86 6.28 0.66
N GLU A 225 -1.00 6.99 -0.47
CA GLU A 225 0.12 7.72 -1.08
C GLU A 225 0.64 8.86 -0.20
N GLN A 226 -0.24 9.60 0.48
CA GLN A 226 0.19 10.60 1.45
C GLN A 226 0.95 9.96 2.62
N THR A 227 0.51 8.79 3.09
CA THR A 227 1.25 8.04 4.10
C THR A 227 2.60 7.56 3.58
N ARG A 228 2.70 7.10 2.32
CA ARG A 228 3.96 6.64 1.74
C ARG A 228 5.00 7.75 1.78
N HIS A 229 4.69 8.90 1.20
CA HIS A 229 5.56 10.06 1.24
C HIS A 229 5.92 10.44 2.69
N GLY A 230 4.91 10.52 3.56
CA GLY A 230 5.15 10.87 4.96
C GLY A 230 5.99 9.86 5.74
N LEU A 231 6.03 8.58 5.35
CA LEU A 231 6.93 7.59 5.93
C LEU A 231 8.33 7.67 5.32
N GLU A 232 8.44 7.75 4.00
CA GLU A 232 9.72 7.86 3.27
C GLU A 232 10.49 9.13 3.69
N ASP A 233 9.77 10.18 4.04
CA ASP A 233 10.31 11.46 4.52
C ASP A 233 11.13 11.33 5.80
N TRP A 234 10.93 10.30 6.64
CA TRP A 234 11.68 10.15 7.91
C TRP A 234 12.20 8.74 8.17
N LEU A 235 11.46 7.68 7.84
CA LEU A 235 11.80 6.29 8.14
C LEU A 235 13.11 5.89 7.42
N PRO A 236 14.10 5.36 8.14
CA PRO A 236 15.35 4.90 7.53
C PRO A 236 15.12 3.80 6.48
N LYS A 237 15.91 3.82 5.39
CA LYS A 237 15.70 2.95 4.22
C LYS A 237 15.78 1.46 4.54
N GLU A 238 16.56 1.08 5.56
CA GLU A 238 16.66 -0.31 6.01
C GLU A 238 15.33 -0.92 6.49
N TYR A 239 14.34 -0.09 6.87
CA TYR A 239 13.01 -0.55 7.26
C TYR A 239 12.01 -0.59 6.10
N TRP A 240 12.32 0.01 4.94
CA TRP A 240 11.32 0.16 3.86
C TRP A 240 10.85 -1.18 3.31
N ASP A 241 11.73 -2.17 3.27
CA ASP A 241 11.41 -3.53 2.82
C ASP A 241 10.47 -4.25 3.80
N THR A 242 10.73 -4.14 5.10
CA THR A 242 10.08 -4.95 6.12
C THR A 242 8.83 -4.30 6.72
N VAL A 243 8.71 -2.97 6.65
CA VAL A 243 7.65 -2.23 7.34
C VAL A 243 6.25 -2.62 6.88
N ASN A 244 6.04 -2.91 5.58
CA ASN A 244 4.73 -3.35 5.11
C ASN A 244 4.35 -4.68 5.77
N HIS A 245 5.19 -5.70 5.62
CA HIS A 245 4.94 -7.04 6.13
C HIS A 245 4.74 -7.04 7.65
N LEU A 246 5.59 -6.30 8.38
CA LEU A 246 5.51 -6.14 9.83
C LEU A 246 4.16 -5.55 10.26
N LEU A 247 3.73 -4.45 9.64
CA LEU A 247 2.49 -3.76 10.00
C LEU A 247 1.23 -4.48 9.52
N VAL A 248 1.28 -5.19 8.39
CA VAL A 248 0.17 -6.03 7.93
C VAL A 248 -0.12 -7.10 8.97
N GLY A 249 0.89 -7.90 9.35
CA GLY A 249 0.72 -8.97 10.33
C GLY A 249 0.32 -8.45 11.71
N PHE A 250 0.90 -7.31 12.15
CA PHE A 250 0.48 -6.65 13.38
C PHE A 250 -0.99 -6.18 13.33
N GLY A 251 -1.43 -5.66 12.18
CA GLY A 251 -2.80 -5.24 11.96
C GLY A 251 -3.79 -6.40 11.83
N GLN A 252 -3.35 -7.58 11.40
CA GLN A 252 -4.15 -8.80 11.34
C GLN A 252 -4.35 -9.45 12.72
N THR A 253 -3.36 -9.32 13.61
CA THR A 253 -3.34 -10.04 14.91
C THR A 253 -3.73 -9.17 16.11
N ILE A 254 -3.25 -7.92 16.18
CA ILE A 254 -3.42 -7.03 17.34
C ILE A 254 -4.12 -5.72 16.99
N CYS A 255 -3.57 -4.96 16.04
CA CYS A 255 -4.06 -3.62 15.71
C CYS A 255 -5.18 -3.66 14.65
N ALA A 256 -6.20 -4.46 14.91
CA ALA A 256 -7.34 -4.66 14.02
C ALA A 256 -8.07 -3.33 13.72
N PRO A 257 -8.71 -3.20 12.54
CA PRO A 257 -9.44 -1.98 12.17
C PRO A 257 -10.55 -1.65 13.15
N VAL A 258 -11.28 -2.67 13.62
CA VAL A 258 -12.36 -2.56 14.61
C VAL A 258 -11.93 -3.28 15.88
N ARG A 259 -12.10 -2.62 17.04
CA ARG A 259 -11.76 -3.16 18.37
C ARG A 259 -10.35 -3.78 18.43
N PRO A 260 -9.29 -2.99 18.19
CA PRO A 260 -7.92 -3.48 18.34
C PRO A 260 -7.70 -4.02 19.76
N LYS A 261 -6.87 -5.05 19.89
CA LYS A 261 -6.54 -5.73 21.16
C LYS A 261 -5.54 -4.91 21.99
N CYS A 262 -5.87 -3.66 22.31
CA CYS A 262 -4.96 -2.73 22.98
C CYS A 262 -4.48 -3.24 24.36
N SER A 263 -5.26 -4.07 25.04
CA SER A 263 -4.86 -4.71 26.31
C SER A 263 -3.67 -5.66 26.15
N GLU A 264 -3.49 -6.25 24.97
CA GLU A 264 -2.41 -7.18 24.63
C GLU A 264 -1.26 -6.49 23.88
N CYS A 265 -1.36 -5.19 23.64
CA CYS A 265 -0.40 -4.44 22.83
C CYS A 265 0.73 -3.89 23.70
N LEU A 266 1.98 -4.27 23.42
CA LEU A 266 3.15 -3.74 24.13
C LEU A 266 3.35 -2.23 23.96
N ASN A 267 2.74 -1.64 22.91
CA ASN A 267 2.75 -0.19 22.69
C ASN A 267 1.62 0.55 23.42
N LYS A 268 0.76 -0.12 24.19
CA LYS A 268 -0.45 0.46 24.79
C LYS A 268 -0.20 1.79 25.50
N ASP A 269 0.83 1.85 26.34
CA ASP A 269 1.10 3.02 27.18
C ASP A 269 1.91 4.12 26.49
N ILE A 270 2.44 3.86 25.29
CA ILE A 270 3.13 4.85 24.46
C ILE A 270 2.38 5.15 23.14
N CYS A 271 1.23 4.52 22.92
CA CYS A 271 0.44 4.66 21.70
C CYS A 271 -0.45 5.90 21.79
N PRO A 272 -0.25 6.91 20.92
CA PRO A 272 -1.03 8.15 20.98
C PRO A 272 -2.53 7.94 20.78
N SER A 273 -2.92 6.91 20.00
CA SER A 273 -4.32 6.56 19.80
C SER A 273 -4.99 5.93 21.03
N PHE A 274 -4.22 5.40 22.00
CA PHE A 274 -4.75 4.86 23.25
C PHE A 274 -4.77 5.90 24.37
N GLU A 275 -3.75 6.75 24.46
CA GLU A 275 -3.71 7.87 25.42
C GLU A 275 -4.91 8.81 25.28
N GLY A 276 -5.32 9.11 24.04
CA GLY A 276 -6.53 9.92 23.77
C GLY A 276 -7.84 9.30 24.27
N LEU A 277 -7.87 8.01 24.60
CA LEU A 277 -9.01 7.33 25.23
C LEU A 277 -8.98 7.44 26.77
N LYS A 278 -7.84 7.77 27.39
CA LYS A 278 -7.73 7.99 28.84
C LYS A 278 -8.40 9.32 29.25
N SER A 279 -8.45 10.34 28.38
CA SER A 279 -9.03 11.67 28.67
C SER A 279 -10.54 11.79 28.49
N THR A 280 -11.22 10.79 27.93
CA THR A 280 -12.65 10.85 27.58
C THR A 280 -13.56 9.96 28.43
N LYS A 281 -13.08 9.44 29.57
CA LYS A 281 -13.95 8.78 30.56
C LYS A 281 -14.81 9.81 31.30
N SER A 282 -15.82 10.36 30.63
CA SER A 282 -17.02 10.81 31.35
C SER A 282 -17.68 9.55 31.93
N VAL A 283 -17.82 9.54 33.25
CA VAL A 283 -18.55 8.52 34.00
C VAL A 283 -19.96 8.46 33.42
N ARG A 284 -20.27 7.42 32.63
CA ARG A 284 -21.67 7.12 32.30
C ARG A 284 -22.35 6.68 33.60
N LYS A 285 -23.09 7.60 34.22
CA LYS A 285 -24.03 7.25 35.30
C LYS A 285 -24.95 6.13 34.81
N PRO A 286 -25.25 5.11 35.64
CA PRO A 286 -26.26 4.12 35.31
C PRO A 286 -27.58 4.83 35.00
N LYS A 287 -28.20 4.54 33.85
CA LYS A 287 -29.55 5.01 33.56
C LYS A 287 -30.50 4.33 34.54
N THR A 288 -31.02 5.07 35.51
CA THR A 288 -32.18 4.67 36.29
C THR A 288 -33.36 4.49 35.33
N ARG A 289 -33.84 3.25 35.21
CA ARG A 289 -35.11 2.92 34.54
C ARG A 289 -36.22 3.69 35.26
N LYS A 290 -36.89 4.62 34.58
CA LYS A 290 -38.15 5.18 35.06
C LYS A 290 -39.20 4.07 34.98
N ILE A 291 -39.65 3.61 36.13
CA ILE A 291 -40.81 2.72 36.27
C ILE A 291 -42.05 3.54 35.87
N SER A 292 -42.83 3.02 34.93
CA SER A 292 -44.10 3.59 34.47
C SER A 292 -45.14 3.53 35.59
N LYS A 293 -46.14 4.42 35.56
CA LYS A 293 -47.22 4.45 36.56
C LYS A 293 -48.11 3.20 36.52
N GLU A 294 -48.02 2.40 35.46
CA GLU A 294 -48.78 1.15 35.29
C GLU A 294 -48.20 0.01 36.15
N ASP A 295 -46.86 -0.09 36.28
CA ASP A 295 -46.19 -1.13 37.09
C ASP A 295 -46.39 -0.96 38.62
N LYS A 296 -47.03 0.13 39.07
CA LYS A 296 -47.34 0.38 40.49
C LYS A 296 -48.70 -0.18 40.93
N VAL A 297 -49.56 -0.54 39.98
CA VAL A 297 -50.88 -1.10 40.29
C VAL A 297 -50.78 -2.59 40.55
N GLU A 298 -49.97 -3.30 39.76
CA GLU A 298 -49.79 -4.77 39.86
C GLU A 298 -49.14 -5.19 41.19
N ILE A 299 -48.15 -4.43 41.70
CA ILE A 299 -47.48 -4.73 42.99
C ILE A 299 -48.42 -4.56 44.20
N LYS A 300 -49.50 -3.78 44.08
CA LYS A 300 -50.47 -3.59 45.17
C LYS A 300 -51.55 -4.67 45.25
N GLU A 301 -51.75 -5.45 44.20
CA GLU A 301 -52.71 -6.56 44.20
C GLU A 301 -52.04 -7.85 44.71
N GLU A 302 -50.79 -8.14 44.32
CA GLU A 302 -50.06 -9.33 44.82
C GLU A 302 -49.77 -9.27 46.33
N THR A 303 -49.55 -8.07 46.90
CA THR A 303 -49.27 -7.93 48.35
C THR A 303 -50.50 -8.07 49.25
N LYS A 304 -51.72 -8.17 48.69
CA LYS A 304 -52.93 -8.43 49.49
C LYS A 304 -53.30 -9.91 49.60
N GLU A 305 -52.82 -10.77 48.70
CA GLU A 305 -53.10 -12.22 48.75
C GLU A 305 -52.14 -12.98 49.67
N GLU A 306 -50.89 -12.52 49.86
CA GLU A 306 -49.92 -13.21 50.74
C GLU A 306 -50.06 -12.91 52.24
N ILE A 307 -51.01 -12.06 52.66
CA ILE A 307 -51.25 -11.76 54.10
C ILE A 307 -52.42 -12.58 54.69
N ASN A 308 -53.09 -13.41 53.88
CA ASN A 308 -54.27 -14.16 54.32
C ASN A 308 -54.16 -15.69 54.19
N THR A 309 -52.94 -16.26 54.23
CA THR A 309 -52.71 -17.71 54.40
C THR A 309 -51.61 -17.99 55.40
#